data_AF-A0A2P1GQ35-F1
#
_entry.id   AF-A0A2P1GQ35-F1
#
_cell.length_a   1.000
_cell.length_b   1.000
_cell.length_c   1.000
_cell.angle_alpha   90.00
_cell.angle_beta   90.00
_cell.angle_gamma   90.00
#
_symmetry.space_group_name_H-M   'P 1'
#
loop_
_entity.id
_entity.type
_entity.pdbx_description
1 polymer ?
#
loop_
_entity_poly.entity_id
_entity_poly.type
_entity_poly.pdbx_seq_one_letter_code
_entity_poly.pdbx_strand_id
1 'polypeptide(L)'
;EGTITVTYVYQKVANWIPEIPNVPETDRPKVPYPFDPTEPDEPIDPTTPGTNGEVPNIPYVPGYTPVDPKDNTPLKPIDPNDPGKGYVPPTPENPGVDTPIPYVPVKKVVTNHVDEEGNPIAPQEEGTKPNKSIPGYEFTGKTVTDEDGNTTHIYKKTPEVKNGTVVVNYVTEDGTVIKEPVTDTPTSPEGTPYDTTDNKPKTITFKGEEYELVRVDGTENGKVVEGETVVTYVYRKVETPAKKVVTNHVDEEGNPVAPQEEGTKPNKSIPGYEFTGKTVTDEDGNTTHIYKKTPAKKVVTNHVDEEGNTTHIYRKLSNKPTTPEKETP
;
A
#
# COMPACT_ATOMS: atom_id res chain seq x y z
N GLU A 1 83.00 46.91 60.17
CA GLU A 1 81.90 46.08 59.62
C GLU A 1 81.81 46.40 58.13
N GLY A 2 82.05 45.42 57.26
CA GLY A 2 82.04 45.62 55.81
C GLY A 2 80.71 45.19 55.23
N THR A 3 80.01 46.08 54.54
CA THR A 3 78.79 45.74 53.80
C THR A 3 79.19 45.04 52.50
N ILE A 4 78.72 43.81 52.29
CA ILE A 4 78.84 43.12 51.00
C ILE A 4 77.69 43.61 50.13
N THR A 5 78.02 44.24 49.00
CA THR A 5 77.03 44.56 47.96
C THR A 5 77.04 43.45 46.93
N VAL A 6 75.95 42.70 46.83
CA VAL A 6 75.70 41.76 45.74
C VAL A 6 74.92 42.48 44.65
N THR A 7 75.43 42.47 43.42
CA THR A 7 74.75 43.05 42.26
C THR A 7 74.20 41.93 41.39
N TYR A 8 72.89 41.95 41.13
CA TYR A 8 72.24 41.03 40.20
C TYR A 8 72.09 41.70 38.84
N VAL A 9 72.39 40.97 37.78
CA VAL A 9 72.16 41.39 36.38
C VAL A 9 71.11 40.46 35.80
N TYR A 10 69.97 41.01 35.43
CA TYR A 10 68.86 40.26 34.84
C TYR A 10 68.90 40.35 33.31
N GLN A 11 68.62 39.23 32.64
CA GLN A 11 68.35 39.22 31.20
C GLN A 11 66.84 39.29 30.97
N LYS A 12 66.43 39.87 29.83
CA LYS A 12 65.02 39.91 29.45
C LYS A 12 64.57 38.50 29.04
N VAL A 13 63.50 38.01 29.67
CA VAL A 13 62.85 36.75 29.29
C VAL A 13 62.20 36.92 27.91
N ALA A 14 62.41 35.93 27.06
CA ALA A 14 61.89 35.89 25.71
C ALA A 14 60.43 35.40 25.66
N ASN A 15 59.88 35.36 24.45
CA ASN A 15 58.47 35.13 24.19
C ASN A 15 58.32 34.05 23.11
N TRP A 16 57.21 33.33 23.14
CA TRP A 16 56.70 32.71 21.93
C TRP A 16 56.09 33.78 21.03
N ILE A 17 56.42 33.72 19.75
CA ILE A 17 55.95 34.63 18.72
C ILE A 17 55.08 33.84 17.73
N PRO A 18 53.73 33.82 17.92
CA PRO A 18 52.80 33.27 16.94
C PRO A 18 52.99 33.90 15.55
N GLU A 19 53.43 33.10 14.58
CA GLU A 19 53.63 33.53 13.20
C GLU A 19 52.31 33.50 12.43
N ILE A 20 51.37 34.36 12.83
CA ILE A 20 50.03 34.38 12.27
C ILE A 20 50.10 34.83 10.79
N PRO A 21 49.53 34.06 9.84
CA PRO A 21 49.54 34.40 8.42
C PRO A 21 48.89 35.77 8.16
N ASN A 22 49.50 36.56 7.26
CA ASN A 22 49.09 37.92 6.93
C ASN A 22 49.17 38.94 8.09
N VAL A 23 49.80 38.60 9.21
CA VAL A 23 50.09 39.54 10.31
C VAL A 23 51.56 39.96 10.24
N PRO A 24 51.87 41.26 10.06
CA PRO A 24 53.24 41.77 10.10
C PRO A 24 53.94 41.44 11.42
N GLU A 25 55.26 41.22 11.37
CA GLU A 25 56.06 40.81 12.55
C GLU A 25 55.90 41.75 13.75
N THR A 26 55.78 43.06 13.52
CA THR A 26 55.59 44.07 14.57
C THR A 26 54.27 43.97 15.31
N ASP A 27 53.26 43.38 14.67
CA ASP A 27 51.89 43.31 15.17
C ASP A 27 51.54 41.91 15.70
N ARG A 28 52.49 40.96 15.61
CA ARG A 28 52.32 39.62 16.14
C ARG A 28 52.20 39.67 17.67
N PRO A 29 51.31 38.85 18.26
CA PRO A 29 51.21 38.76 19.70
C PRO A 29 52.52 38.24 20.30
N LYS A 30 52.81 38.62 21.54
CA LYS A 30 53.98 38.15 22.29
C LYS A 30 53.46 37.41 23.50
N VAL A 31 53.71 36.10 23.54
CA VAL A 31 53.31 35.25 24.66
C VAL A 31 54.56 35.04 25.53
N PRO A 32 54.65 35.65 26.73
CA PRO A 32 55.86 35.57 27.54
C PRO A 32 56.10 34.15 28.04
N TYR A 33 57.37 33.72 28.15
CA TYR A 33 57.68 32.46 28.81
C TYR A 33 57.29 32.51 30.28
N PRO A 34 56.71 31.43 30.82
CA PRO A 34 56.44 31.31 32.24
C PRO A 34 57.76 31.09 32.97
N PHE A 35 57.82 31.59 34.20
CA PHE A 35 59.06 31.66 34.96
C PHE A 35 58.76 31.67 36.46
N ASP A 36 59.64 31.05 37.24
CA ASP A 36 59.60 31.10 38.69
C ASP A 36 60.48 32.27 39.19
N PRO A 37 59.93 33.28 39.89
CA PRO A 37 60.70 34.42 40.37
C PRO A 37 61.69 34.05 41.48
N THR A 38 61.53 32.87 42.09
CA THR A 38 62.42 32.33 43.12
C THR A 38 63.54 31.47 42.53
N GLU A 39 63.36 30.92 41.33
CA GLU A 39 64.35 30.14 40.58
C GLU A 39 64.52 30.71 39.15
N PRO A 40 65.25 31.82 39.00
CA PRO A 40 65.21 32.61 37.78
C PRO A 40 66.11 32.11 36.64
N ASP A 41 66.70 30.93 36.77
CA ASP A 41 67.72 30.47 35.83
C ASP A 41 67.11 29.69 34.65
N GLU A 42 65.90 29.13 34.80
CA GLU A 42 65.25 28.28 33.79
C GLU A 42 63.75 28.63 33.60
N PRO A 43 63.22 28.56 32.37
CA PRO A 43 61.78 28.66 32.14
C PRO A 43 61.07 27.42 32.69
N ILE A 44 59.88 27.60 33.25
CA ILE A 44 59.09 26.50 33.80
C ILE A 44 58.18 25.86 32.74
N ASP A 45 57.60 24.71 33.06
CA ASP A 45 56.67 24.01 32.18
C ASP A 45 55.52 24.94 31.73
N PRO A 46 55.23 25.05 30.42
CA PRO A 46 54.18 25.91 29.87
C PRO A 46 52.76 25.60 30.34
N THR A 47 52.53 24.44 30.95
CA THR A 47 51.25 24.09 31.58
C THR A 47 51.11 24.62 33.01
N THR A 48 52.18 25.19 33.57
CA THR A 48 52.20 25.79 34.90
C THR A 48 51.86 27.28 34.82
N PRO A 49 51.04 27.83 35.73
CA PRO A 49 50.81 29.28 35.79
C PRO A 49 52.11 30.05 36.00
N GLY A 50 52.32 31.10 35.22
CA GLY A 50 53.46 32.00 35.39
C GLY A 50 53.28 32.96 36.58
N THR A 51 54.19 33.93 36.72
CA THR A 51 54.19 34.94 37.79
C THR A 51 52.90 35.77 37.90
N ASN A 52 52.15 35.89 36.80
CA ASN A 52 50.88 36.60 36.74
C ASN A 52 49.67 35.71 37.08
N GLY A 53 49.88 34.43 37.41
CA GLY A 53 48.83 33.46 37.71
C GLY A 53 48.08 32.91 36.48
N GLU A 54 48.45 33.35 35.28
CA GLU A 54 47.89 32.87 34.00
C GLU A 54 48.80 31.81 33.36
N VAL A 55 48.17 30.83 32.71
CA VAL A 55 48.86 29.83 31.90
C VAL A 55 49.03 30.40 30.49
N PRO A 56 50.24 30.41 29.92
CA PRO A 56 50.46 30.92 28.57
C PRO A 56 49.75 30.04 27.53
N ASN A 57 49.14 30.66 26.52
CA ASN A 57 48.49 29.95 25.43
C ASN A 57 48.77 30.58 24.06
N ILE A 58 48.97 29.73 23.05
CA ILE A 58 49.11 30.14 21.65
C ILE A 58 47.69 30.33 21.06
N PRO A 59 47.39 31.46 20.40
CA PRO A 59 46.02 31.78 19.99
C PRO A 59 45.49 30.87 18.88
N TYR A 60 44.18 30.66 18.87
CA TYR A 60 43.50 30.00 17.75
C TYR A 60 43.37 30.94 16.55
N VAL A 61 43.69 30.43 15.36
CA VAL A 61 43.53 31.14 14.09
C VAL A 61 42.66 30.28 13.16
N PRO A 62 41.47 30.75 12.76
CA PRO A 62 40.58 29.98 11.89
C PRO A 62 41.27 29.52 10.60
N GLY A 63 41.22 28.22 10.32
CA GLY A 63 41.80 27.61 9.12
C GLY A 63 43.30 27.32 9.20
N TYR A 64 43.94 27.54 10.35
CA TYR A 64 45.34 27.22 10.59
C TYR A 64 45.53 26.45 11.90
N THR A 65 46.60 25.67 12.00
CA THR A 65 47.00 24.98 13.23
C THR A 65 48.44 25.38 13.58
N PRO A 66 48.73 25.82 14.82
CA PRO A 66 50.09 26.08 15.23
C PRO A 66 50.85 24.77 15.42
N VAL A 67 52.12 24.76 15.04
CA VAL A 67 52.98 23.57 15.12
C VAL A 67 54.21 23.84 15.99
N ASP A 68 54.78 22.78 16.55
CA ASP A 68 56.05 22.86 17.24
C ASP A 68 57.16 23.21 16.22
N PRO A 69 57.96 24.27 16.46
CA PRO A 69 59.00 24.70 15.53
C PRO A 69 60.13 23.68 15.34
N LYS A 70 60.30 22.71 16.25
CA LYS A 70 61.37 21.70 16.19
C LYS A 70 61.04 20.58 15.22
N ASP A 71 59.80 20.09 15.23
CA ASP A 71 59.40 18.88 14.51
C ASP A 71 58.17 19.05 13.61
N ASN A 72 57.58 20.25 13.56
CA ASN A 72 56.35 20.59 12.84
C ASN A 72 55.13 19.76 13.25
N THR A 73 55.14 19.13 14.43
CA THR A 73 53.96 18.43 14.94
C THR A 73 52.90 19.45 15.39
N PRO A 74 51.60 19.20 15.13
CA PRO A 74 50.53 20.06 15.63
C PRO A 74 50.58 20.20 17.15
N LEU A 75 50.55 21.43 17.65
CA LEU A 75 50.43 21.69 19.08
C LEU A 75 49.09 21.16 19.61
N LYS A 76 49.07 20.78 20.89
CA LYS A 76 47.87 20.25 21.53
C LYS A 76 46.90 21.39 21.89
N PRO A 77 45.61 21.31 21.53
CA PRO A 77 44.61 22.23 22.05
C PRO A 77 44.56 22.17 23.58
N ILE A 78 44.34 23.32 24.22
CA ILE A 78 44.11 23.37 25.67
C ILE A 78 42.83 22.61 26.03
N ASP A 79 41.78 22.78 25.22
CA ASP A 79 40.55 22.01 25.29
C ASP A 79 40.33 21.28 23.95
N PRO A 80 40.36 19.93 23.92
CA PRO A 80 40.09 19.16 22.71
C PRO A 80 38.72 19.43 22.06
N ASN A 81 37.74 19.92 22.83
CA ASN A 81 36.38 20.20 22.34
C ASN A 81 36.16 21.68 21.99
N ASP A 82 37.08 22.56 22.38
CA ASP A 82 37.00 24.00 22.10
C ASP A 82 38.38 24.55 21.70
N PRO A 83 38.73 24.49 20.41
CA PRO A 83 39.98 25.05 19.90
C PRO A 83 40.11 26.55 20.16
N GLY A 84 39.00 27.27 20.39
CA GLY A 84 39.00 28.71 20.68
C GLY A 84 39.76 29.08 21.96
N LYS A 85 40.03 28.11 22.85
CA LYS A 85 40.89 28.28 24.03
C LYS A 85 42.37 28.39 23.70
N GLY A 86 42.76 28.09 22.46
CA GLY A 86 44.14 28.10 22.01
C GLY A 86 44.86 26.78 22.30
N TYR A 87 46.19 26.84 22.21
CA TYR A 87 47.06 25.68 22.22
C TYR A 87 48.14 25.82 23.30
N VAL A 88 48.55 24.68 23.85
CA VAL A 88 49.66 24.62 24.82
C VAL A 88 50.96 24.90 24.07
N PRO A 89 51.74 25.93 24.43
CA PRO A 89 53.02 26.21 23.79
C PRO A 89 54.05 25.10 24.12
N PRO A 90 55.07 24.91 23.27
CA PRO A 90 56.15 23.98 23.55
C PRO A 90 57.09 24.52 24.63
N THR A 91 57.70 23.65 25.44
CA THR A 91 58.67 24.05 26.47
C THR A 91 59.88 24.74 25.84
N PRO A 92 60.23 25.98 26.25
CA PRO A 92 61.36 26.71 25.68
C PRO A 92 62.69 26.04 26.04
N GLU A 93 63.59 25.92 25.08
CA GLU A 93 64.97 25.43 25.33
C GLU A 93 65.93 26.55 25.71
N ASN A 94 65.63 27.79 25.32
CA ASN A 94 66.48 28.95 25.57
C ASN A 94 65.63 30.12 26.07
N PRO A 95 65.72 30.50 27.36
CA PRO A 95 64.88 31.56 27.93
C PRO A 95 65.21 32.96 27.40
N GLY A 96 66.37 33.16 26.79
CA GLY A 96 66.83 34.47 26.30
C GLY A 96 66.52 34.76 24.82
N VAL A 97 65.91 33.81 24.10
CA VAL A 97 65.65 33.93 22.65
C VAL A 97 64.17 33.68 22.36
N ASP A 98 63.57 34.57 21.55
CA ASP A 98 62.17 34.46 21.14
C ASP A 98 61.97 33.20 20.27
N THR A 99 60.93 32.41 20.53
CA THR A 99 60.61 31.19 19.78
C THR A 99 59.47 31.48 18.81
N PRO A 100 59.70 31.52 17.48
CA PRO A 100 58.61 31.64 16.52
C PRO A 100 57.77 30.35 16.53
N ILE A 101 56.44 30.51 16.56
CA ILE A 101 55.47 29.40 16.47
C ILE A 101 54.78 29.45 15.11
N PRO A 102 55.15 28.57 14.16
CA PRO A 102 54.56 28.57 12.83
C PRO A 102 53.09 28.14 12.84
N TYR A 103 52.30 28.71 11.92
CA TYR A 103 50.91 28.30 11.65
C TYR A 103 50.82 27.66 10.28
N VAL A 104 50.37 26.41 10.22
CA VAL A 104 50.17 25.69 8.95
C VAL A 104 48.69 25.69 8.56
N PRO A 105 48.34 25.87 7.27
CA PRO A 105 46.96 25.77 6.82
C PRO A 105 46.36 24.39 7.15
N VAL A 106 45.13 24.36 7.66
CA VAL A 106 44.37 23.12 7.83
C VAL A 106 43.94 22.66 6.43
N LYS A 107 44.31 21.42 6.06
CA LYS A 107 43.80 20.79 4.84
C LYS A 107 42.29 20.61 4.98
N LYS A 108 41.51 21.24 4.11
CA LYS A 108 40.06 20.98 3.99
C LYS A 108 39.88 19.66 3.25
N VAL A 109 39.39 18.66 3.96
CA VAL A 109 39.02 17.37 3.38
C VAL A 109 37.51 17.29 3.24
N VAL A 110 37.04 16.48 2.30
CA VAL A 110 35.60 16.28 2.06
C VAL A 110 35.22 14.80 2.15
N THR A 111 33.94 14.54 2.40
CA THR A 111 33.34 13.22 2.29
C THR A 111 32.37 13.16 1.11
N ASN A 112 32.56 12.16 0.25
CA ASN A 112 31.71 11.85 -0.88
C ASN A 112 30.96 10.52 -0.67
N HIS A 113 29.77 10.43 -1.26
CA HIS A 113 28.97 9.21 -1.32
C HIS A 113 28.68 8.90 -2.77
N VAL A 114 29.16 7.75 -3.25
CA VAL A 114 29.08 7.37 -4.67
C VAL A 114 28.53 5.95 -4.83
N ASP A 115 27.99 5.65 -6.02
CA ASP A 115 27.68 4.26 -6.42
C ASP A 115 28.93 3.46 -6.81
N GLU A 116 28.76 2.20 -7.24
CA GLU A 116 29.86 1.30 -7.64
C GLU A 116 30.59 1.83 -8.90
N GLU A 117 29.91 2.63 -9.73
CA GLU A 117 30.43 3.28 -10.93
C GLU A 117 31.12 4.63 -10.64
N GLY A 118 31.00 5.16 -9.43
CA GLY A 118 31.61 6.42 -9.00
C GLY A 118 30.73 7.66 -9.20
N ASN A 119 29.45 7.51 -9.55
CA ASN A 119 28.52 8.63 -9.66
C ASN A 119 28.10 9.11 -8.25
N PRO A 120 28.03 10.44 -8.02
CA PRO A 120 27.60 10.98 -6.73
C PRO A 120 26.11 10.70 -6.49
N ILE A 121 25.79 10.12 -5.33
CA ILE A 121 24.42 9.76 -4.92
C ILE A 121 23.91 10.56 -3.72
N ALA A 122 24.75 11.41 -3.15
CA ALA A 122 24.38 12.41 -2.14
C ALA A 122 25.27 13.66 -2.27
N PRO A 123 24.88 14.81 -1.71
CA PRO A 123 25.73 15.99 -1.65
C PRO A 123 27.06 15.71 -0.94
N GLN A 124 28.13 16.32 -1.42
CA GLN A 124 29.44 16.32 -0.77
C GLN A 124 29.37 17.03 0.58
N GLU A 125 30.08 16.49 1.58
CA GLU A 125 30.13 17.03 2.94
C GLU A 125 31.53 17.50 3.30
N GLU A 126 31.65 18.58 4.07
CA GLU A 126 32.93 19.07 4.58
C GLU A 126 33.41 18.22 5.78
N GLY A 127 34.71 17.92 5.80
CA GLY A 127 35.38 17.10 6.80
C GLY A 127 35.23 15.59 6.56
N THR A 128 35.90 14.79 7.41
CA THR A 128 35.77 13.32 7.40
C THR A 128 34.52 12.90 8.17
N LYS A 129 33.49 12.48 7.45
CA LYS A 129 32.20 12.00 7.99
C LYS A 129 32.10 10.48 7.87
N PRO A 130 31.37 9.81 8.79
CA PRO A 130 31.06 8.39 8.64
C PRO A 130 30.06 8.14 7.49
N ASN A 131 29.91 6.88 7.08
CA ASN A 131 28.86 6.50 6.15
C ASN A 131 27.46 6.78 6.74
N LYS A 132 26.49 6.98 5.86
CA LYS A 132 25.07 7.21 6.20
C LYS A 132 24.15 6.35 5.33
N SER A 133 22.92 6.15 5.79
CA SER A 133 21.86 5.50 5.00
C SER A 133 21.40 6.42 3.87
N ILE A 134 21.30 5.87 2.65
CA ILE A 134 20.88 6.59 1.45
C ILE A 134 19.72 5.80 0.82
N PRO A 135 18.53 6.40 0.60
CA PRO A 135 17.39 5.71 0.01
C PRO A 135 17.73 5.07 -1.34
N GLY A 136 17.42 3.78 -1.49
CA GLY A 136 17.69 3.01 -2.72
C GLY A 136 19.13 2.50 -2.86
N TYR A 137 19.96 2.65 -1.84
CA TYR A 137 21.36 2.21 -1.84
C TYR A 137 21.75 1.54 -0.52
N GLU A 138 22.59 0.51 -0.61
CA GLU A 138 23.22 -0.17 0.52
C GLU A 138 24.72 0.10 0.54
N PHE A 139 25.29 0.36 1.71
CA PHE A 139 26.73 0.58 1.84
C PHE A 139 27.48 -0.74 1.59
N THR A 140 28.48 -0.72 0.71
CA THR A 140 29.22 -1.94 0.31
C THR A 140 30.24 -2.41 1.35
N GLY A 141 30.49 -1.61 2.40
CA GLY A 141 31.63 -1.82 3.30
C GLY A 141 32.92 -1.19 2.81
N LYS A 142 32.95 -0.61 1.60
CA LYS A 142 34.15 -0.01 1.01
C LYS A 142 34.21 1.50 1.22
N THR A 143 35.29 1.94 1.87
CA THR A 143 35.67 3.34 2.03
C THR A 143 37.07 3.53 1.46
N VAL A 144 37.28 4.60 0.69
CA VAL A 144 38.57 4.97 0.12
C VAL A 144 38.94 6.35 0.63
N THR A 145 40.21 6.55 0.99
CA THR A 145 40.79 7.85 1.30
C THR A 145 41.86 8.15 0.26
N ASP A 146 41.81 9.33 -0.37
CA ASP A 146 42.80 9.77 -1.36
C ASP A 146 44.05 10.40 -0.70
N GLU A 147 45.04 10.79 -1.50
CA GLU A 147 46.29 11.43 -1.03
C GLU A 147 46.06 12.79 -0.36
N ASP A 148 44.95 13.46 -0.69
CA ASP A 148 44.56 14.74 -0.11
C ASP A 148 43.79 14.57 1.22
N GLY A 149 43.40 13.34 1.56
CA GLY A 149 42.67 13.00 2.78
C GLY A 149 41.15 13.01 2.62
N ASN A 150 40.64 13.20 1.39
CA ASN A 150 39.20 13.12 1.13
C ASN A 150 38.73 11.68 1.23
N THR A 151 37.54 11.50 1.79
CA THR A 151 36.94 10.19 2.04
C THR A 151 35.80 9.93 1.07
N THR A 152 35.75 8.75 0.48
CA THR A 152 34.65 8.33 -0.40
C THR A 152 34.06 7.02 0.09
N HIS A 153 32.76 7.02 0.37
CA HIS A 153 31.99 5.82 0.70
C HIS A 153 31.29 5.29 -0.55
N ILE A 154 31.43 3.98 -0.80
CA ILE A 154 30.90 3.32 -2.00
C ILE A 154 29.65 2.52 -1.64
N TYR A 155 28.61 2.72 -2.42
CA TYR A 155 27.29 2.13 -2.22
C TYR A 155 26.87 1.30 -3.43
N LYS A 156 26.05 0.29 -3.18
CA LYS A 156 25.43 -0.55 -4.19
C LYS A 156 23.95 -0.22 -4.26
N LYS A 157 23.43 -0.03 -5.48
CA LYS A 157 22.01 0.23 -5.70
C LYS A 157 21.18 -0.98 -5.27
N THR A 158 20.20 -0.76 -4.40
CA THR A 158 19.25 -1.80 -4.01
C THR A 158 18.32 -2.06 -5.19
N PRO A 159 18.12 -3.32 -5.62
CA PRO A 159 17.18 -3.61 -6.69
C PRO A 159 15.79 -3.14 -6.27
N GLU A 160 15.14 -2.35 -7.12
CA GLU A 160 13.77 -1.94 -6.91
C GLU A 160 12.88 -3.17 -6.99
N VAL A 161 12.20 -3.49 -5.89
CA VAL A 161 11.24 -4.59 -5.87
C VAL A 161 9.99 -4.09 -6.60
N LYS A 162 9.84 -4.51 -7.85
CA LYS A 162 8.60 -4.29 -8.60
C LYS A 162 7.47 -5.09 -7.98
N ASN A 163 6.30 -4.47 -7.86
CA ASN A 163 5.13 -5.09 -7.25
C ASN A 163 3.92 -5.01 -8.17
N GLY A 164 2.98 -5.92 -7.97
CA GLY A 164 1.68 -5.89 -8.61
C GLY A 164 0.57 -6.54 -7.80
N THR A 165 -0.65 -6.40 -8.30
CA THR A 165 -1.89 -6.93 -7.71
C THR A 165 -2.64 -7.77 -8.75
N VAL A 166 -3.44 -8.73 -8.28
CA VAL A 166 -4.36 -9.50 -9.14
C VAL A 166 -5.77 -9.27 -8.64
N VAL A 167 -6.63 -8.74 -9.51
CA VAL A 167 -8.02 -8.41 -9.21
C VAL A 167 -8.94 -9.20 -10.13
N VAL A 168 -9.99 -9.75 -9.55
CA VAL A 168 -11.04 -10.50 -10.24
C VAL A 168 -12.30 -9.65 -10.32
N ASN A 169 -12.82 -9.47 -11.54
CA ASN A 169 -14.07 -8.79 -11.83
C ASN A 169 -15.17 -9.77 -12.23
N TYR A 170 -16.42 -9.41 -11.94
CA TYR A 170 -17.60 -10.21 -12.29
C TYR A 170 -18.59 -9.32 -13.03
N VAL A 171 -18.76 -9.56 -14.32
CA VAL A 171 -19.57 -8.71 -15.20
C VAL A 171 -20.53 -9.53 -16.05
N THR A 172 -21.56 -8.88 -16.58
CA THR A 172 -22.38 -9.43 -17.66
C THR A 172 -21.70 -9.30 -19.02
N GLU A 173 -22.27 -9.91 -20.06
CA GLU A 173 -21.78 -9.78 -21.44
C GLU A 173 -21.74 -8.33 -21.97
N ASP A 174 -22.60 -7.44 -21.46
CA ASP A 174 -22.62 -6.00 -21.74
C ASP A 174 -21.67 -5.19 -20.84
N GLY A 175 -20.95 -5.83 -19.92
CA GLY A 175 -19.97 -5.19 -19.04
C GLY A 175 -20.54 -4.64 -17.72
N THR A 176 -21.82 -4.90 -17.41
CA THR A 176 -22.42 -4.49 -16.14
C THR A 176 -21.82 -5.33 -14.99
N VAL A 177 -21.28 -4.68 -13.96
CA VAL A 177 -20.76 -5.36 -12.76
C VAL A 177 -21.89 -5.96 -11.93
N ILE A 178 -21.79 -7.27 -11.63
CA ILE A 178 -22.85 -8.04 -10.92
C ILE A 178 -22.42 -8.61 -9.57
N LYS A 179 -21.14 -8.46 -9.22
CA LYS A 179 -20.59 -8.78 -7.90
C LYS A 179 -19.37 -7.87 -7.68
N GLU A 180 -19.13 -7.49 -6.43
CA GLU A 180 -17.97 -6.66 -6.09
C GLU A 180 -16.67 -7.32 -6.56
N PRO A 181 -15.72 -6.55 -7.13
CA PRO A 181 -14.39 -7.04 -7.45
C PRO A 181 -13.72 -7.66 -6.22
N VAL A 182 -12.96 -8.73 -6.43
CA VAL A 182 -12.20 -9.41 -5.37
C VAL A 182 -10.72 -9.30 -5.68
N THR A 183 -9.93 -8.85 -4.71
CA THR A 183 -8.47 -8.95 -4.79
C THR A 183 -8.08 -10.40 -4.50
N ASP A 184 -7.62 -11.09 -5.53
CA ASP A 184 -7.14 -12.47 -5.44
C ASP A 184 -5.74 -12.51 -4.78
N THR A 185 -4.81 -11.76 -5.38
CA THR A 185 -3.44 -11.63 -4.88
C THR A 185 -3.20 -10.17 -4.49
N PRO A 186 -3.01 -9.84 -3.19
CA PRO A 186 -2.69 -8.49 -2.75
C PRO A 186 -1.31 -8.06 -3.26
N THR A 187 -0.93 -6.79 -3.07
CA THR A 187 0.34 -6.25 -3.54
C THR A 187 1.51 -7.14 -3.17
N SER A 188 2.09 -7.77 -4.18
CA SER A 188 3.11 -8.81 -4.04
C SER A 188 4.27 -8.55 -5.01
N PRO A 189 5.49 -9.04 -4.69
CA PRO A 189 6.62 -8.93 -5.60
C PRO A 189 6.36 -9.56 -6.97
N GLU A 190 6.91 -8.95 -8.01
CA GLU A 190 6.91 -9.49 -9.36
C GLU A 190 7.42 -10.94 -9.36
N GLY A 191 6.73 -11.82 -10.08
CA GLY A 191 7.06 -13.25 -10.14
C GLY A 191 6.30 -14.14 -9.15
N THR A 192 5.61 -13.55 -8.16
CA THR A 192 4.72 -14.30 -7.24
C THR A 192 3.66 -15.06 -8.04
N PRO A 193 3.48 -16.38 -7.85
CA PRO A 193 2.45 -17.13 -8.57
C PRO A 193 1.05 -16.76 -8.05
N TYR A 194 0.07 -16.72 -8.96
CA TYR A 194 -1.34 -16.53 -8.62
C TYR A 194 -2.23 -17.54 -9.38
N ASP A 195 -3.41 -17.83 -8.82
CA ASP A 195 -4.44 -18.69 -9.39
C ASP A 195 -5.81 -18.17 -8.94
N THR A 196 -6.60 -17.63 -9.88
CA THR A 196 -7.90 -17.01 -9.59
C THR A 196 -9.07 -17.99 -9.59
N THR A 197 -8.83 -19.30 -9.72
CA THR A 197 -9.90 -20.30 -9.91
C THR A 197 -10.77 -20.52 -8.67
N ASP A 198 -10.28 -20.19 -7.48
CA ASP A 198 -11.05 -20.13 -6.23
C ASP A 198 -12.13 -19.04 -6.26
N ASN A 199 -11.91 -18.01 -7.07
CA ASN A 199 -12.81 -16.89 -7.30
C ASN A 199 -13.77 -17.10 -8.49
N LYS A 200 -13.98 -18.35 -8.97
CA LYS A 200 -14.77 -18.67 -10.17
C LYS A 200 -16.11 -19.38 -9.85
N PRO A 201 -17.13 -18.67 -9.33
CA PRO A 201 -18.44 -19.27 -9.10
C PRO A 201 -19.13 -19.58 -10.44
N LYS A 202 -19.79 -20.74 -10.50
CA LYS A 202 -20.55 -21.18 -11.68
C LYS A 202 -21.79 -20.31 -11.93
N THR A 203 -22.47 -19.89 -10.86
CA THR A 203 -23.63 -18.99 -10.92
C THR A 203 -23.50 -17.85 -9.92
N ILE A 204 -24.12 -16.71 -10.23
CA ILE A 204 -24.21 -15.53 -9.38
C ILE A 204 -25.66 -15.05 -9.35
N THR A 205 -26.16 -14.69 -8.18
CA THR A 205 -27.46 -14.00 -8.04
C THR A 205 -27.23 -12.51 -7.92
N PHE A 206 -27.81 -11.72 -8.81
CA PHE A 206 -27.72 -10.26 -8.79
C PHE A 206 -29.11 -9.65 -9.01
N LYS A 207 -29.55 -8.81 -8.07
CA LYS A 207 -30.89 -8.18 -8.07
C LYS A 207 -32.05 -9.19 -8.20
N GLY A 208 -31.91 -10.38 -7.63
CA GLY A 208 -32.93 -11.43 -7.67
C GLY A 208 -32.95 -12.28 -8.94
N GLU A 209 -32.11 -11.97 -9.92
CA GLU A 209 -31.95 -12.76 -11.15
C GLU A 209 -30.70 -13.63 -11.04
N GLU A 210 -30.76 -14.85 -11.60
CA GLU A 210 -29.62 -15.78 -11.65
C GLU A 210 -28.84 -15.59 -12.96
N TYR A 211 -27.50 -15.65 -12.87
CA TYR A 211 -26.59 -15.54 -14.00
C TYR A 211 -25.63 -16.73 -13.98
N GLU A 212 -25.31 -17.28 -15.16
CA GLU A 212 -24.36 -18.38 -15.33
C GLU A 212 -23.08 -17.94 -16.05
N LEU A 213 -21.95 -18.53 -15.68
CA LEU A 213 -20.64 -18.20 -16.25
C LEU A 213 -20.57 -18.59 -17.73
N VAL A 214 -20.14 -17.65 -18.58
CA VAL A 214 -19.99 -17.84 -20.03
C VAL A 214 -18.54 -18.00 -20.43
N ARG A 215 -17.68 -17.08 -19.99
CA ARG A 215 -16.26 -17.05 -20.38
C ARG A 215 -15.41 -16.32 -19.35
N VAL A 216 -14.10 -16.41 -19.56
CA VAL A 216 -13.09 -15.71 -18.77
C VAL A 216 -12.25 -14.85 -19.71
N ASP A 217 -12.16 -13.56 -19.40
CA ASP A 217 -11.31 -12.61 -20.11
C ASP A 217 -10.07 -12.32 -19.23
N GLY A 218 -8.88 -12.61 -19.73
CA GLY A 218 -7.62 -12.52 -18.98
C GLY A 218 -6.95 -13.89 -18.74
N THR A 219 -5.92 -13.92 -17.89
CA THR A 219 -5.17 -15.15 -17.59
C THR A 219 -5.40 -15.57 -16.13
N GLU A 220 -6.07 -16.70 -15.92
CA GLU A 220 -6.46 -17.19 -14.58
C GLU A 220 -5.26 -17.66 -13.73
N ASN A 221 -4.16 -18.06 -14.37
CA ASN A 221 -2.98 -18.61 -13.72
C ASN A 221 -1.71 -17.98 -14.28
N GLY A 222 -0.86 -17.48 -13.42
CA GLY A 222 0.35 -16.81 -13.90
C GLY A 222 1.28 -16.40 -12.79
N LYS A 223 2.08 -15.39 -13.10
CA LYS A 223 2.93 -14.69 -12.14
C LYS A 223 2.54 -13.22 -12.13
N VAL A 224 2.57 -12.62 -10.96
CA VAL A 224 2.36 -11.17 -10.78
C VAL A 224 3.36 -10.41 -11.64
N VAL A 225 2.87 -9.44 -12.40
CA VAL A 225 3.66 -8.47 -13.16
C VAL A 225 3.56 -7.10 -12.49
N GLU A 226 4.42 -6.16 -12.88
CA GLU A 226 4.35 -4.77 -12.41
C GLU A 226 2.97 -4.14 -12.71
N GLY A 227 2.31 -3.61 -11.68
CA GLY A 227 0.98 -2.99 -11.79
C GLY A 227 -0.20 -3.92 -11.49
N GLU A 228 -1.38 -3.61 -12.02
CA GLU A 228 -2.60 -4.38 -11.76
C GLU A 228 -2.90 -5.36 -12.90
N THR A 229 -3.01 -6.64 -12.57
CA THR A 229 -3.51 -7.69 -13.46
C THR A 229 -4.99 -7.91 -13.19
N VAL A 230 -5.81 -7.86 -14.25
CA VAL A 230 -7.27 -8.01 -14.14
C VAL A 230 -7.72 -9.28 -14.84
N VAL A 231 -8.44 -10.12 -14.11
CA VAL A 231 -9.16 -11.29 -14.65
C VAL A 231 -10.66 -11.02 -14.54
N THR A 232 -11.39 -11.17 -15.64
CA THR A 232 -12.82 -10.86 -15.67
C THR A 232 -13.64 -12.10 -15.99
N TYR A 233 -14.50 -12.50 -15.06
CA TYR A 233 -15.50 -13.55 -15.26
C TYR A 233 -16.78 -12.94 -15.83
N VAL A 234 -17.18 -13.41 -17.02
CA VAL A 234 -18.32 -12.88 -17.76
C VAL A 234 -19.49 -13.84 -17.66
N TYR A 235 -20.65 -13.33 -17.26
CA TYR A 235 -21.86 -14.08 -17.01
C TYR A 235 -23.01 -13.67 -17.94
N ARG A 236 -23.93 -14.60 -18.20
CA ARG A 236 -25.20 -14.31 -18.89
C ARG A 236 -26.38 -14.61 -17.98
N LYS A 237 -27.46 -13.87 -18.19
CA LYS A 237 -28.71 -14.06 -17.44
C LYS A 237 -29.32 -15.43 -17.76
N VAL A 238 -29.69 -16.18 -16.72
CA VAL A 238 -30.48 -17.41 -16.86
C VAL A 238 -31.94 -17.01 -17.05
N GLU A 239 -32.53 -17.39 -18.17
CA GLU A 239 -33.96 -17.16 -18.40
C GLU A 239 -34.78 -18.16 -17.58
N THR A 240 -35.64 -17.65 -16.69
CA THR A 240 -36.63 -18.49 -16.02
C THR A 240 -37.72 -18.87 -17.03
N PRO A 241 -38.05 -20.17 -17.19
CA PRO A 241 -39.13 -20.57 -18.08
C PRO A 241 -40.44 -19.93 -17.61
N ALA A 242 -41.13 -19.22 -18.50
CA ALA A 242 -42.41 -18.60 -18.19
C ALA A 242 -43.37 -19.62 -17.57
N LYS A 243 -43.94 -19.27 -16.41
CA LYS A 243 -44.91 -20.10 -15.70
C LYS A 243 -46.09 -20.40 -16.65
N LYS A 244 -46.30 -21.67 -16.97
CA LYS A 244 -47.43 -22.10 -17.81
C LYS A 244 -48.71 -22.01 -16.99
N VAL A 245 -49.54 -21.01 -17.26
CA VAL A 245 -50.87 -20.87 -16.64
C VAL A 245 -51.91 -21.64 -17.44
N VAL A 246 -52.97 -22.10 -16.78
CA VAL A 246 -54.06 -22.85 -17.40
C VAL A 246 -55.43 -22.23 -17.12
N THR A 247 -56.42 -22.55 -17.94
CA THR A 247 -57.82 -22.22 -17.73
C THR A 247 -58.66 -23.47 -17.51
N ASN A 248 -59.39 -23.49 -16.39
CA ASN A 248 -60.32 -24.54 -16.00
C ASN A 248 -61.78 -24.08 -16.12
N HIS A 249 -62.66 -25.04 -16.36
CA HIS A 249 -64.10 -24.83 -16.40
C HIS A 249 -64.77 -25.86 -15.49
N VAL A 250 -65.40 -25.39 -14.42
CA VAL A 250 -65.96 -26.26 -13.37
C VAL A 250 -67.42 -25.91 -13.07
N ASP A 251 -68.17 -26.84 -12.48
CA ASP A 251 -69.51 -26.56 -11.93
C ASP A 251 -69.44 -25.86 -10.55
N GLU A 252 -70.60 -25.57 -9.94
CA GLU A 252 -70.69 -24.92 -8.61
C GLU A 252 -70.07 -25.78 -7.49
N GLU A 253 -69.97 -27.09 -7.70
CA GLU A 253 -69.35 -28.07 -6.81
C GLU A 253 -67.85 -28.29 -7.08
N GLY A 254 -67.31 -27.69 -8.13
CA GLY A 254 -65.89 -27.78 -8.52
C GLY A 254 -65.54 -28.94 -9.46
N ASN A 255 -66.51 -29.67 -9.99
CA ASN A 255 -66.26 -30.74 -10.97
C ASN A 255 -65.97 -30.16 -12.36
N PRO A 256 -65.00 -30.70 -13.11
CA PRO A 256 -64.68 -30.22 -14.45
C PRO A 256 -65.82 -30.47 -15.44
N VAL A 257 -66.26 -29.40 -16.12
CA VAL A 257 -67.33 -29.44 -17.13
C VAL A 257 -66.82 -29.28 -18.57
N ALA A 258 -65.53 -28.95 -18.75
CA ALA A 258 -64.84 -28.98 -20.03
C ALA A 258 -63.33 -29.27 -19.83
N PRO A 259 -62.61 -29.69 -20.88
CA PRO A 259 -61.16 -29.89 -20.82
C PRO A 259 -60.42 -28.62 -20.38
N GLN A 260 -59.35 -28.80 -19.61
CA GLN A 260 -58.41 -27.75 -19.25
C GLN A 260 -57.72 -27.21 -20.51
N GLU A 261 -57.56 -25.89 -20.59
CA GLU A 261 -56.91 -25.21 -21.71
C GLU A 261 -55.61 -24.53 -21.26
N GLU A 262 -54.60 -24.50 -22.12
CA GLU A 262 -53.37 -23.73 -21.84
C GLU A 262 -53.61 -22.22 -22.01
N GLY A 263 -53.04 -21.43 -21.11
CA GLY A 263 -53.14 -19.97 -21.08
C GLY A 263 -54.38 -19.44 -20.34
N THR A 264 -54.53 -18.11 -20.34
CA THR A 264 -55.72 -17.42 -19.85
C THR A 264 -56.75 -17.27 -20.97
N LYS A 265 -57.85 -18.03 -20.87
CA LYS A 265 -58.91 -18.09 -21.89
C LYS A 265 -60.19 -17.49 -21.31
N PRO A 266 -61.03 -16.82 -22.11
CA PRO A 266 -62.33 -16.36 -21.66
C PRO A 266 -63.28 -17.53 -21.39
N ASN A 267 -64.39 -17.26 -20.70
CA ASN A 267 -65.47 -18.25 -20.55
C ASN A 267 -66.04 -18.62 -21.92
N LYS A 268 -66.61 -19.82 -22.02
CA LYS A 268 -67.17 -20.37 -23.26
C LYS A 268 -68.53 -21.00 -23.02
N SER A 269 -69.34 -21.13 -24.07
CA SER A 269 -70.62 -21.84 -23.97
C SER A 269 -70.37 -23.34 -23.82
N ILE A 270 -70.92 -23.94 -22.76
CA ILE A 270 -70.80 -25.38 -22.47
C ILE A 270 -72.21 -25.98 -22.50
N PRO A 271 -72.49 -26.99 -23.34
CA PRO A 271 -73.81 -27.61 -23.42
C PRO A 271 -74.31 -28.11 -22.06
N GLY A 272 -75.51 -27.68 -21.66
CA GLY A 272 -76.13 -28.06 -20.39
C GLY A 272 -75.71 -27.20 -19.19
N TYR A 273 -74.84 -26.21 -19.38
CA TYR A 273 -74.36 -25.33 -18.32
C TYR A 273 -74.46 -23.84 -18.72
N GLU A 274 -74.73 -22.97 -17.74
CA GLU A 274 -74.70 -21.51 -17.88
C GLU A 274 -73.57 -20.91 -17.05
N PHE A 275 -72.83 -19.94 -17.59
CA PHE A 275 -71.75 -19.29 -16.85
C PHE A 275 -72.32 -18.45 -15.71
N THR A 276 -71.82 -18.65 -14.49
CA THR A 276 -72.37 -17.98 -13.28
C THR A 276 -71.96 -16.52 -13.14
N GLY A 277 -71.07 -16.02 -14.01
CA GLY A 277 -70.41 -14.72 -13.83
C GLY A 277 -69.18 -14.78 -12.93
N LYS A 278 -68.89 -15.92 -12.27
CA LYS A 278 -67.75 -16.06 -11.37
C LYS A 278 -66.53 -16.62 -12.09
N THR A 279 -65.43 -15.87 -11.98
CA THR A 279 -64.08 -16.28 -12.39
C THR A 279 -63.15 -16.12 -11.20
N VAL A 280 -62.31 -17.12 -10.94
CA VAL A 280 -61.30 -17.09 -9.88
C VAL A 280 -59.93 -17.23 -10.54
N THR A 281 -58.94 -16.47 -10.07
CA THR A 281 -57.54 -16.60 -10.46
C THR A 281 -56.73 -16.95 -9.21
N ASP A 282 -55.91 -18.00 -9.28
CA ASP A 282 -55.06 -18.41 -8.17
C ASP A 282 -53.74 -17.62 -8.12
N GLU A 283 -52.95 -17.82 -7.06
CA GLU A 283 -51.61 -17.21 -6.89
C GLU A 283 -50.62 -17.65 -7.99
N ASP A 284 -50.92 -18.76 -8.67
CA ASP A 284 -50.15 -19.28 -9.78
C ASP A 284 -50.52 -18.65 -11.13
N GLY A 285 -51.60 -17.85 -11.18
CA GLY A 285 -52.13 -17.20 -12.38
C GLY A 285 -53.09 -18.06 -13.20
N ASN A 286 -53.47 -19.26 -12.73
CA ASN A 286 -54.45 -20.11 -13.38
C ASN A 286 -55.86 -19.54 -13.19
N THR A 287 -56.67 -19.63 -14.24
CA THR A 287 -58.02 -19.07 -14.27
C THR A 287 -59.06 -20.19 -14.19
N THR A 288 -60.09 -20.03 -13.37
CA THR A 288 -61.20 -21.00 -13.28
C THR A 288 -62.54 -20.29 -13.48
N HIS A 289 -63.31 -20.73 -14.47
CA HIS A 289 -64.67 -20.26 -14.72
C HIS A 289 -65.69 -21.23 -14.11
N ILE A 290 -66.64 -20.69 -13.35
CA ILE A 290 -67.65 -21.48 -12.63
C ILE A 290 -68.98 -21.43 -13.38
N TYR A 291 -69.55 -22.60 -13.62
CA TYR A 291 -70.79 -22.79 -14.36
C TYR A 291 -71.88 -23.44 -13.50
N LYS A 292 -73.13 -23.12 -13.80
CA LYS A 292 -74.31 -23.70 -13.16
C LYS A 292 -75.03 -24.60 -14.14
N LYS A 293 -75.48 -25.77 -13.69
CA LYS A 293 -76.19 -26.72 -14.54
C LYS A 293 -77.57 -26.17 -14.90
N THR A 294 -77.85 -26.05 -16.19
CA THR A 294 -79.17 -25.63 -16.66
C THR A 294 -80.17 -26.79 -16.50
N PRO A 295 -81.40 -26.53 -16.00
CA PRO A 295 -82.42 -27.55 -15.90
C PRO A 295 -82.78 -28.04 -17.31
N ALA A 296 -82.77 -29.36 -17.51
CA ALA A 296 -83.09 -29.96 -18.79
C ALA A 296 -84.49 -29.50 -19.25
N LYS A 297 -84.55 -28.72 -20.34
CA LYS A 297 -85.82 -28.46 -21.02
C LYS A 297 -86.33 -29.81 -21.52
N LYS A 298 -87.50 -30.26 -21.03
CA LYS A 298 -88.23 -31.37 -21.65
C LYS A 298 -88.52 -30.98 -23.09
N VAL A 299 -87.78 -31.54 -24.04
CA VAL A 299 -88.15 -31.49 -25.45
C VAL A 299 -89.34 -32.44 -25.61
N VAL A 300 -90.53 -31.88 -25.76
CA VAL A 300 -91.70 -32.63 -26.19
C VAL A 300 -91.72 -32.54 -27.70
N THR A 301 -91.25 -33.60 -28.37
CA THR A 301 -91.43 -33.77 -29.80
C THR A 301 -92.85 -34.27 -30.03
N ASN A 302 -93.73 -33.40 -30.52
CA ASN A 302 -95.07 -33.81 -30.96
C ASN A 302 -94.99 -34.30 -32.40
N HIS A 303 -95.34 -35.56 -32.63
CA HIS A 303 -95.64 -36.06 -33.97
C HIS A 303 -97.11 -35.78 -34.26
N VAL A 304 -97.37 -35.11 -35.39
CA VAL A 304 -98.71 -34.86 -35.95
C VAL A 304 -98.85 -35.70 -37.23
N ASP A 305 -100.06 -36.13 -37.54
CA ASP A 305 -100.39 -36.73 -38.83
C ASP A 305 -100.51 -35.66 -39.94
N GLU A 306 -100.73 -36.08 -41.19
CA GLU A 306 -100.86 -35.18 -42.34
C GLU A 306 -102.08 -34.24 -42.23
N GLU A 307 -103.05 -34.53 -41.35
CA GLU A 307 -104.19 -33.67 -41.05
C GLU A 307 -104.00 -32.74 -39.84
N GLY A 308 -102.83 -32.80 -39.18
CA GLY A 308 -102.47 -31.90 -38.08
C GLY A 308 -103.03 -32.27 -36.71
N ASN A 309 -103.54 -33.49 -36.52
CA ASN A 309 -104.07 -33.94 -35.24
C ASN A 309 -102.98 -34.51 -34.34
N THR A 310 -103.02 -34.16 -33.06
CA THR A 310 -102.12 -34.75 -32.05
C THR A 310 -102.66 -36.11 -31.61
N THR A 311 -101.94 -37.19 -31.91
CA THR A 311 -102.28 -38.53 -31.41
C THR A 311 -101.94 -38.64 -29.92
N HIS A 312 -102.90 -38.32 -29.04
CA HIS A 312 -102.77 -38.56 -27.60
C HIS A 312 -103.25 -39.97 -27.24
N ILE A 313 -102.34 -40.92 -27.01
CA ILE A 313 -102.66 -42.15 -26.27
C ILE A 313 -101.53 -42.50 -25.27
N TYR A 314 -101.77 -42.07 -24.03
CA TYR A 314 -101.29 -42.49 -22.69
C TYR A 314 -99.82 -42.90 -22.35
N ARG A 315 -99.42 -42.32 -21.21
CA ARG A 315 -98.42 -42.63 -20.16
C ARG A 315 -97.90 -44.08 -20.07
N LYS A 316 -96.57 -44.26 -20.11
CA LYS A 316 -95.89 -45.46 -19.58
C LYS A 316 -95.41 -45.19 -18.14
N LEU A 317 -95.91 -46.02 -17.22
CA LEU A 317 -95.49 -46.15 -15.82
C LEU A 317 -94.36 -47.21 -15.73
N SER A 318 -93.40 -46.91 -14.86
CA SER A 318 -92.41 -47.79 -14.19
C SER A 318 -90.97 -47.92 -14.75
N ASN A 319 -90.06 -47.98 -13.77
CA ASN A 319 -88.61 -48.13 -13.84
C ASN A 319 -88.18 -49.60 -14.05
N LYS A 320 -87.10 -49.77 -14.83
CA LYS A 320 -86.14 -50.90 -14.91
C LYS A 320 -86.56 -52.18 -15.66
N PRO A 321 -85.62 -52.75 -16.44
CA PRO A 321 -85.39 -54.21 -16.50
C PRO A 321 -83.99 -54.58 -15.98
N THR A 322 -83.93 -55.68 -15.25
CA THR A 322 -82.74 -56.46 -14.89
C THR A 322 -82.24 -57.31 -16.06
N THR A 323 -80.95 -57.63 -15.99
CA THR A 323 -80.06 -58.51 -16.78
C THR A 323 -80.62 -59.89 -17.15
N PRO A 324 -80.04 -60.60 -18.14
CA PRO A 324 -80.05 -62.06 -18.20
C PRO A 324 -78.69 -62.68 -17.85
N GLU A 325 -78.75 -63.72 -17.02
CA GLU A 325 -77.71 -64.64 -16.57
C GLU A 325 -77.45 -65.72 -17.65
N LYS A 326 -76.25 -66.32 -17.68
CA LYS A 326 -76.00 -67.61 -18.36
C LYS A 326 -75.19 -68.52 -17.45
N GLU A 327 -75.76 -69.70 -17.20
CA GLU A 327 -75.33 -70.78 -16.30
C GLU A 327 -74.05 -71.50 -16.76
N THR A 328 -73.32 -72.02 -15.77
CA THR A 328 -72.31 -73.09 -15.84
C THR A 328 -72.97 -74.46 -15.93
N PRO A 329 -72.28 -75.45 -16.50
CA PRO A 329 -71.69 -76.51 -15.67
C PRO A 329 -70.17 -76.52 -15.69
#